data_AF-A0A8J2SHG4-F1
#
_entry.id   AF-A0A8J2SHG4-F1
#
_cell.length_a   1.000
_cell.length_b   1.000
_cell.length_c   1.000
_cell.angle_alpha   90.00
_cell.angle_beta   90.00
_cell.angle_gamma   90.00
#
_symmetry.space_group_name_H-M   'P 1'
#
loop_
_entity.id
_entity.type
_entity.pdbx_description
1 polymer ?
#
loop_
_entity_poly.entity_id
_entity_poly.type
_entity_poly.pdbx_seq_one_letter_code
_entity_poly.pdbx_strand_id
1 'polypeptide(L)'
;MRFLVPVAALFGGAAAQIGSHQMLAGYQSASDVGPHSMIDLDMEELETKVGEYATNANWITEAMFIYENGGGGLCSQADVDAAMTSDTTPWCTDTTQAFGNSQKSTSIRTLKGFATKNYASDKLTGADGGNYGERMPPIYAGYWNDWAWADTFITKDYSATVKPSGWNQLIKKGANYQAVWMYVLHELEDAIGDCYAGDIYANDGTPTGGAPHAWDEGWAFYAGSQVAATAAGAVTDDGTLIWELAEKRGKGFDTTHSTGPATVNVKLLAKFIEGRDLIIAGKCAEAESLVDPIRAQMTVPLVQGTLNYALKAADPANAISACVVDAGKNAMTASDDCVESWADAWAFAAAVLPQVAECDWGAAETIRYNLDIEAAAPVQGGFYSVKSAIESTYRCLGITCADVGAYPGTMPCSEPDDDDDDDDDDDLLDGGLREVMSLAPMGLAAIGLTFTGISIAAIANAFQEQCALGPTIIFEAGTTHPYYITPNLCTIGAHTYSSKKTVRDASPRKVCRKFCEAASASGKLALKQVHGLTCYCKRK
;
A
#
# COMPACT_ATOMS: atom_id res chain seq x y z
N MET A 1 28.18 -29.78 64.25
CA MET A 1 28.13 -29.98 62.78
C MET A 1 26.90 -29.29 62.24
N ARG A 2 27.10 -28.15 61.57
CA ARG A 2 26.25 -27.58 60.51
C ARG A 2 27.07 -26.43 59.92
N PHE A 3 27.63 -26.67 58.74
CA PHE A 3 28.42 -25.70 58.00
C PHE A 3 27.49 -24.64 57.41
N LEU A 4 27.83 -23.37 57.63
CA LEU A 4 27.34 -22.22 56.87
C LEU A 4 28.23 -22.08 55.62
N VAL A 5 27.62 -22.08 54.44
CA VAL A 5 28.24 -21.63 53.18
C VAL A 5 27.43 -20.43 52.70
N PRO A 6 28.03 -19.25 52.50
CA PRO A 6 27.38 -18.17 51.78
C PRO A 6 27.57 -18.39 50.26
N VAL A 7 26.48 -18.41 49.52
CA VAL A 7 26.51 -18.40 48.05
C VAL A 7 26.81 -16.97 47.61
N ALA A 8 27.96 -16.78 46.96
CA ALA A 8 28.35 -15.54 46.34
C ALA A 8 27.46 -15.29 45.11
N ALA A 9 26.70 -14.20 45.13
CA ALA A 9 26.08 -13.64 43.93
C ALA A 9 27.18 -12.94 43.12
N LEU A 10 27.51 -13.51 41.96
CA LEU A 10 28.28 -12.85 40.91
C LEU A 10 27.42 -11.72 40.34
N PHE A 11 27.61 -10.51 40.86
CA PHE A 11 27.21 -9.29 40.17
C PHE A 11 28.21 -9.04 39.03
N GLY A 12 27.87 -9.52 37.83
CA GLY A 12 28.49 -9.07 36.58
C GLY A 12 28.02 -7.64 36.30
N GLY A 13 28.98 -6.74 36.11
CA GLY A 13 28.78 -5.29 36.11
C GLY A 13 27.77 -4.81 35.08
N ALA A 14 26.88 -3.93 35.54
CA ALA A 14 26.20 -2.96 34.70
C ALA A 14 27.28 -2.05 34.08
N ALA A 15 27.64 -2.32 32.84
CA ALA A 15 28.28 -1.32 31.99
C ALA A 15 27.24 -0.23 31.69
N ALA A 16 27.66 1.02 31.77
CA ALA A 16 26.82 2.19 31.62
C ALA A 16 26.05 2.17 30.28
N GLN A 17 24.71 2.13 30.36
CA GLN A 17 23.81 2.33 29.23
C GLN A 17 23.75 3.83 28.90
N ILE A 18 24.18 4.22 27.71
CA ILE A 18 23.93 5.55 27.14
C ILE A 18 23.40 5.34 25.72
N GLY A 19 22.11 5.64 25.56
CA GLY A 19 21.25 5.42 24.40
C GLY A 19 19.87 5.02 24.93
N SER A 20 18.87 5.91 24.91
CA SER A 20 17.54 5.57 25.43
C SER A 20 16.86 4.63 24.44
N HIS A 21 16.77 3.34 24.76
CA HIS A 21 15.93 2.41 24.01
C HIS A 21 14.46 2.79 24.21
N GLN A 22 13.71 2.98 23.12
CA GLN A 22 12.28 3.24 23.18
C GLN A 22 11.50 1.92 23.21
N MET A 23 10.39 1.95 23.95
CA MET A 23 9.37 0.91 23.90
C MET A 23 8.17 1.50 23.17
N LEU A 24 7.88 1.02 21.96
CA LEU A 24 6.77 1.49 21.12
C LEU A 24 5.91 0.29 20.75
N ALA A 25 4.67 0.22 21.25
CA ALA A 25 3.73 -0.87 20.97
C ALA A 25 4.32 -2.28 21.19
N GLY A 26 5.15 -2.46 22.23
CA GLY A 26 5.78 -3.73 22.58
C GLY A 26 7.12 -4.03 21.90
N TYR A 27 7.55 -3.20 20.94
CA TYR A 27 8.88 -3.28 20.35
C TYR A 27 9.90 -2.49 21.17
N GLN A 28 11.05 -3.11 21.46
CA GLN A 28 12.18 -2.44 22.11
C GLN A 28 13.25 -2.08 21.08
N SER A 29 13.50 -0.81 20.80
CA SER A 29 14.52 -0.41 19.82
C SER A 29 15.94 -0.78 20.28
N ALA A 30 16.84 -1.02 19.34
CA ALA A 30 18.27 -1.18 19.58
C ALA A 30 19.01 0.17 19.63
N SER A 31 18.44 1.20 19.03
CA SER A 31 18.97 2.55 18.88
C SER A 31 17.98 3.62 19.38
N ASP A 32 18.43 4.87 19.46
CA ASP A 32 17.57 5.99 19.84
C ASP A 32 16.78 6.51 18.63
N VAL A 33 15.51 6.12 18.56
CA VAL A 33 14.55 6.56 17.53
C VAL A 33 13.40 7.37 18.12
N GLY A 34 13.52 7.81 19.37
CA GLY A 34 12.50 8.58 20.07
C GLY A 34 12.12 9.86 19.32
N PRO A 35 13.09 10.75 19.01
CA PRO A 35 12.82 11.95 18.23
C PRO A 35 12.23 11.65 16.84
N HIS A 36 12.55 10.49 16.24
CA HIS A 36 12.07 10.12 14.91
C HIS A 36 10.61 9.66 14.96
N SER A 37 10.24 8.87 15.98
CA SER A 37 8.88 8.37 16.20
C SER A 37 7.82 9.48 16.32
N MET A 38 8.23 10.71 16.65
CA MET A 38 7.37 11.89 16.80
C MET A 38 6.85 12.47 15.46
N ILE A 39 7.09 11.80 14.32
CA ILE A 39 6.45 12.16 13.04
C ILE A 39 4.92 11.97 13.09
N ASP A 40 4.43 11.16 14.03
CA ASP A 40 3.01 10.99 14.27
C ASP A 40 2.33 12.25 14.82
N LEU A 41 3.07 13.10 15.54
CA LEU A 41 2.58 14.41 15.98
C LEU A 41 2.40 15.38 14.80
N ASP A 42 3.31 15.34 13.81
CA ASP A 42 3.12 16.08 12.56
C ASP A 42 1.88 15.59 11.81
N MET A 43 1.65 14.27 11.81
CA MET A 43 0.45 13.67 11.21
C MET A 43 -0.82 14.09 11.97
N GLU A 44 -0.81 14.12 13.30
CA GLU A 44 -1.95 14.56 14.12
C GLU A 44 -2.30 16.04 13.90
N GLU A 45 -1.27 16.91 13.85
CA GLU A 45 -1.45 18.32 13.53
C GLU A 45 -2.00 18.50 12.12
N LEU A 46 -1.49 17.74 11.14
CA LEU A 46 -1.99 17.75 9.77
C LEU A 46 -3.47 17.32 9.72
N GLU A 47 -3.84 16.22 10.40
CA GLU A 47 -5.22 15.72 10.49
C GLU A 47 -6.16 16.74 11.11
N THR A 48 -5.72 17.36 12.20
CA THR A 48 -6.45 18.43 12.88
C THR A 48 -6.69 19.59 11.91
N LYS A 49 -5.64 20.08 11.24
CA LYS A 49 -5.74 21.23 10.33
C LYS A 49 -6.61 20.97 9.13
N VAL A 50 -6.49 19.82 8.48
CA VAL A 50 -7.39 19.50 7.37
C VAL A 50 -8.84 19.27 7.85
N GLY A 51 -9.02 18.82 9.09
CA GLY A 51 -10.34 18.68 9.72
C GLY A 51 -11.07 20.01 9.97
N GLU A 52 -10.35 21.13 10.01
CA GLU A 52 -10.93 22.47 10.16
C GLU A 52 -11.57 23.01 8.86
N TYR A 53 -11.69 22.20 7.80
CA TYR A 53 -12.15 22.62 6.46
C TYR A 53 -13.49 23.38 6.47
N ALA A 54 -14.36 23.13 7.45
CA ALA A 54 -15.67 23.76 7.57
C ALA A 54 -15.64 25.11 8.29
N THR A 55 -14.59 25.40 9.07
CA THR A 55 -14.54 26.54 10.00
C THR A 55 -13.35 27.47 9.79
N ASN A 56 -12.26 27.01 9.17
CA ASN A 56 -11.05 27.78 8.92
C ASN A 56 -10.85 27.97 7.41
N ALA A 57 -10.87 29.20 6.90
CA ALA A 57 -10.64 29.47 5.47
C ALA A 57 -9.19 29.20 5.03
N ASN A 58 -8.24 29.14 5.97
CA ASN A 58 -6.81 28.90 5.72
C ASN A 58 -6.39 27.45 5.97
N TRP A 59 -7.35 26.53 6.20
CA TRP A 59 -7.07 25.14 6.57
C TRP A 59 -6.05 24.46 5.63
N ILE A 60 -6.11 24.72 4.33
CA ILE A 60 -5.17 24.17 3.33
C ILE A 60 -3.76 24.73 3.56
N THR A 61 -3.63 26.05 3.65
CA THR A 61 -2.34 26.71 3.81
C THR A 61 -1.66 26.27 5.11
N GLU A 62 -2.42 26.17 6.21
CA GLU A 62 -1.92 25.71 7.50
C GLU A 62 -1.55 24.22 7.48
N ALA A 63 -2.38 23.38 6.86
CA ALA A 63 -2.08 21.95 6.68
C ALA A 63 -0.82 21.74 5.82
N MET A 64 -0.69 22.47 4.71
CA MET A 64 0.49 22.38 3.85
C MET A 64 1.75 22.88 4.57
N PHE A 65 1.66 23.91 5.41
CA PHE A 65 2.82 24.31 6.22
C PHE A 65 3.37 23.14 7.06
N ILE A 66 2.49 22.39 7.74
CA ILE A 66 2.87 21.22 8.55
C ILE A 66 3.44 20.11 7.66
N TYR A 67 2.75 19.77 6.58
CA TYR A 67 3.19 18.73 5.64
C TYR A 67 4.59 19.03 5.06
N GLU A 68 4.84 20.27 4.68
CA GLU A 68 6.07 20.68 4.00
C GLU A 68 7.25 20.89 4.96
N ASN A 69 7.01 21.46 6.14
CA ASN A 69 8.05 21.98 7.04
C ASN A 69 8.14 21.23 8.38
N GLY A 70 7.14 20.43 8.72
CA GLY A 70 6.98 19.79 10.03
C GLY A 70 6.06 20.59 10.95
N GLY A 71 5.53 19.91 11.98
CA GLY A 71 4.68 20.47 13.02
C GLY A 71 5.48 21.08 14.17
N GLY A 72 4.88 21.11 15.36
CA GLY A 72 5.50 21.61 16.60
C GLY A 72 5.47 23.13 16.73
N GLY A 73 4.71 23.81 15.87
CA GLY A 73 4.66 25.27 15.80
C GLY A 73 5.90 25.90 15.18
N LEU A 74 6.06 27.21 15.39
CA LEU A 74 7.19 27.99 14.86
C LEU A 74 8.31 28.09 15.90
N CYS A 75 9.56 28.16 15.42
CA CYS A 75 10.70 28.48 16.26
C CYS A 75 10.47 29.81 17.01
N SER A 76 10.77 29.82 18.30
CA SER A 76 10.80 31.04 19.10
C SER A 76 12.13 31.78 18.91
N GLN A 77 12.20 33.05 19.35
CA GLN A 77 13.47 33.78 19.34
C GLN A 77 14.54 33.09 20.20
N ALA A 78 14.14 32.38 21.26
CA ALA A 78 15.08 31.62 22.09
C ALA A 78 15.68 30.43 21.33
N ASP A 79 14.90 29.77 20.47
CA ASP A 79 15.40 28.65 19.65
C ASP A 79 16.38 29.17 18.59
N VAL A 80 16.09 30.33 18.00
CA VAL A 80 17.00 31.01 17.05
C VAL A 80 18.32 31.39 17.73
N ASP A 81 18.26 31.97 18.93
CA ASP A 81 19.45 32.33 19.69
C ASP A 81 20.25 31.07 20.12
N ALA A 82 19.56 29.97 20.42
CA ALA A 82 20.17 28.68 20.76
C ALA A 82 20.88 28.04 19.55
N ALA A 83 20.29 28.11 18.36
CA ALA A 83 20.89 27.61 17.11
C ALA A 83 22.19 28.35 16.73
N MET A 84 22.34 29.60 17.18
CA MET A 84 23.55 30.41 16.94
C MET A 84 24.69 30.13 17.94
N THR A 85 24.38 29.49 19.06
CA THR A 85 25.32 29.31 20.19
C THR A 85 25.57 27.85 20.57
N SER A 86 24.76 26.93 20.04
CA SER A 86 24.83 25.48 20.24
C SER A 86 24.36 24.73 19.00
N ASP A 87 24.63 23.43 18.92
CA ASP A 87 24.08 22.55 17.88
C ASP A 87 22.64 22.08 18.19
N THR A 88 21.94 22.76 19.10
CA THR A 88 20.54 22.46 19.42
C THR A 88 19.64 23.13 18.37
N THR A 89 18.74 22.37 17.74
CA THR A 89 17.78 22.86 16.73
C THR A 89 18.41 23.76 15.65
N PRO A 90 19.49 23.32 14.95
CA PRO A 90 20.26 24.17 14.02
C PRO A 90 19.45 24.69 12.82
N TRP A 91 18.27 24.13 12.55
CA TRP A 91 17.35 24.57 11.51
C TRP A 91 16.51 25.80 11.89
N CYS A 92 16.43 26.18 13.16
CA CYS A 92 15.71 27.39 13.61
C CYS A 92 16.50 28.66 13.27
N THR A 93 16.59 29.02 11.99
CA THR A 93 17.34 30.21 11.53
C THR A 93 16.59 31.53 11.73
N ASP A 94 15.27 31.47 11.84
CA ASP A 94 14.38 32.59 12.13
C ASP A 94 13.06 32.10 12.74
N THR A 95 12.19 33.02 13.19
CA THR A 95 10.92 32.68 13.86
C THR A 95 9.79 32.28 12.91
N THR A 96 10.08 32.07 11.61
CA THR A 96 9.14 31.57 10.61
C THR A 96 9.41 30.11 10.25
N GLN A 97 10.55 29.56 10.68
CA GLN A 97 10.85 28.14 10.56
C GLN A 97 9.97 27.31 11.49
N ALA A 98 9.61 26.10 11.05
CA ALA A 98 8.97 25.13 11.91
C ALA A 98 9.95 24.69 13.01
N PHE A 99 9.44 24.48 14.22
CA PHE A 99 10.23 23.87 15.30
C PHE A 99 10.49 22.39 15.01
N GLY A 100 9.47 21.69 14.47
CA GLY A 100 9.50 20.29 14.07
C GLY A 100 9.31 19.36 15.25
N ASN A 101 8.28 18.49 15.20
CA ASN A 101 8.14 17.42 16.18
C ASN A 101 9.16 16.29 15.94
N SER A 102 9.32 15.88 14.67
CA SER A 102 10.24 14.81 14.28
C SER A 102 11.61 15.37 13.88
N GLN A 103 12.63 15.13 14.70
CA GLN A 103 13.93 15.81 14.58
C GLN A 103 15.06 14.83 14.30
N LYS A 104 15.95 15.17 13.35
CA LYS A 104 17.29 14.59 13.20
C LYS A 104 18.31 15.51 13.89
N SER A 105 19.58 15.09 13.95
CA SER A 105 20.65 15.92 14.51
C SER A 105 20.85 17.26 13.79
N THR A 106 20.55 17.34 12.49
CA THR A 106 20.85 18.53 11.66
C THR A 106 19.63 19.10 10.92
N SER A 107 18.48 18.45 10.98
CA SER A 107 17.28 18.88 10.27
C SER A 107 16.01 18.30 10.88
N ILE A 108 14.85 18.79 10.43
CA ILE A 108 13.55 18.20 10.72
C ILE A 108 13.27 17.07 9.70
N ARG A 109 12.57 16.00 10.11
CA ARG A 109 11.91 15.06 9.20
C ARG A 109 10.50 15.58 8.90
N THR A 110 10.12 15.59 7.64
CA THR A 110 8.80 16.09 7.23
C THR A 110 8.06 15.03 6.42
N LEU A 111 6.72 15.09 6.46
CA LEU A 111 5.87 14.22 5.65
C LEU A 111 6.15 14.41 4.14
N LYS A 112 6.43 15.64 3.72
CA LYS A 112 6.91 15.92 2.36
C LYS A 112 8.24 15.26 2.05
N GLY A 113 9.18 15.25 3.00
CA GLY A 113 10.46 14.55 2.85
C GLY A 113 10.26 13.07 2.56
N PHE A 114 9.28 12.43 3.19
CA PHE A 114 8.92 11.04 2.93
C PHE A 114 8.26 10.88 1.55
N ALA A 115 7.35 11.78 1.20
CA ALA A 115 6.60 11.74 -0.06
C ALA A 115 7.45 12.06 -1.31
N THR A 116 8.58 12.75 -1.13
CA THR A 116 9.48 13.21 -2.20
C THR A 116 10.86 12.55 -2.16
N LYS A 117 11.05 11.53 -1.32
CA LYS A 117 12.30 10.75 -1.26
C LYS A 117 12.68 10.27 -2.67
N ASN A 118 13.93 10.51 -3.05
CA ASN A 118 14.43 10.17 -4.38
C ASN A 118 14.92 8.71 -4.43
N TYR A 119 13.98 7.79 -4.59
CA TYR A 119 14.25 6.35 -4.69
C TYR A 119 15.04 5.95 -5.95
N ALA A 120 15.06 6.79 -7.00
CA ALA A 120 15.74 6.46 -8.26
C ALA A 120 17.27 6.61 -8.18
N SER A 121 17.77 7.41 -7.23
CA SER A 121 19.20 7.62 -7.02
C SER A 121 19.77 6.84 -5.83
N ASP A 122 18.89 6.34 -4.97
CA ASP A 122 19.33 5.57 -3.81
C ASP A 122 19.91 4.23 -4.28
N LYS A 123 21.04 3.85 -3.69
CA LYS A 123 21.78 2.64 -4.08
C LYS A 123 22.17 1.89 -2.82
N LEU A 124 21.30 0.96 -2.45
CA LEU A 124 21.48 0.09 -1.29
C LEU A 124 22.46 -1.04 -1.63
N THR A 125 23.21 -1.52 -0.64
CA THR A 125 24.16 -2.62 -0.85
C THR A 125 23.45 -3.97 -0.80
N GLY A 126 23.54 -4.77 -1.85
CA GLY A 126 22.91 -6.09 -1.94
C GLY A 126 23.80 -7.22 -1.44
N ALA A 127 23.25 -8.44 -1.43
CA ALA A 127 23.92 -9.64 -0.96
C ALA A 127 25.25 -9.98 -1.68
N ASP A 128 25.40 -9.54 -2.94
CA ASP A 128 26.63 -9.71 -3.73
C ASP A 128 27.67 -8.59 -3.50
N GLY A 129 27.37 -7.64 -2.60
CA GLY A 129 28.14 -6.42 -2.38
C GLY A 129 27.97 -5.37 -3.50
N GLY A 130 27.08 -5.62 -4.46
CA GLY A 130 26.68 -4.68 -5.50
C GLY A 130 25.59 -3.73 -5.04
N ASN A 131 25.19 -2.79 -5.91
CA ASN A 131 24.06 -1.91 -5.61
C ASN A 131 22.76 -2.55 -6.09
N TYR A 132 21.72 -2.57 -5.25
CA TYR A 132 20.35 -2.88 -5.64
C TYR A 132 19.43 -1.68 -5.42
N GLY A 133 18.29 -1.69 -6.09
CA GLY A 133 17.23 -0.69 -5.92
C GLY A 133 16.05 -1.31 -5.20
N GLU A 134 15.39 -0.51 -4.39
CA GLU A 134 14.18 -0.88 -3.66
C GLU A 134 13.08 -1.36 -4.59
N ARG A 135 12.32 -2.38 -4.15
CA ARG A 135 11.34 -3.04 -5.02
C ARG A 135 10.13 -2.17 -5.31
N MET A 136 9.54 -1.56 -4.28
CA MET A 136 8.23 -0.93 -4.36
C MET A 136 8.21 0.43 -5.09
N PRO A 137 9.17 1.34 -4.89
CA PRO A 137 9.10 2.67 -5.51
C PRO A 137 9.00 2.66 -7.04
N PRO A 138 9.77 1.84 -7.80
CA PRO A 138 9.62 1.75 -9.25
C PRO A 138 8.24 1.25 -9.71
N ILE A 139 7.60 0.37 -8.94
CA ILE A 139 6.24 -0.14 -9.24
C ILE A 139 5.23 0.99 -9.09
N TYR A 140 5.30 1.73 -7.98
CA TYR A 140 4.42 2.88 -7.73
C TYR A 140 4.63 3.99 -8.75
N ALA A 141 5.89 4.35 -9.03
CA ALA A 141 6.23 5.34 -10.03
C ALA A 141 5.78 4.92 -11.44
N GLY A 142 5.89 3.63 -11.78
CA GLY A 142 5.41 3.09 -13.05
C GLY A 142 3.90 3.14 -13.20
N TYR A 143 3.15 2.79 -12.15
CA TYR A 143 1.68 2.83 -12.17
C TYR A 143 1.14 4.26 -12.29
N TRP A 144 1.67 5.19 -11.50
CA TRP A 144 1.25 6.60 -11.51
C TRP A 144 1.89 7.42 -12.62
N ASN A 145 2.93 6.89 -13.27
CA ASN A 145 3.79 7.61 -14.19
C ASN A 145 4.36 8.89 -13.54
N ASP A 146 4.76 8.77 -12.27
CA ASP A 146 5.23 9.86 -11.42
C ASP A 146 6.09 9.32 -10.26
N TRP A 147 7.34 9.78 -10.16
CA TRP A 147 8.23 9.38 -9.06
C TRP A 147 7.90 10.06 -7.73
N ALA A 148 7.15 11.15 -7.74
CA ALA A 148 6.67 11.86 -6.56
C ALA A 148 5.18 11.59 -6.33
N TRP A 149 4.68 10.39 -6.67
CA TRP A 149 3.23 10.09 -6.71
C TRP A 149 2.50 10.45 -5.42
N ALA A 150 3.13 10.23 -4.25
CA ALA A 150 2.53 10.52 -2.96
C ALA A 150 2.40 12.04 -2.78
N ASP A 151 3.46 12.80 -3.05
CA ASP A 151 3.45 14.26 -2.98
C ASP A 151 2.45 14.87 -3.97
N THR A 152 2.44 14.38 -5.21
CA THR A 152 1.46 14.78 -6.23
C THR A 152 0.03 14.51 -5.79
N PHE A 153 -0.23 13.37 -5.15
CA PHE A 153 -1.56 13.05 -4.63
C PHE A 153 -1.97 14.01 -3.50
N ILE A 154 -1.07 14.28 -2.56
CA ILE A 154 -1.34 15.10 -1.36
C ILE A 154 -1.52 16.57 -1.73
N THR A 155 -0.65 17.10 -2.60
CA THR A 155 -0.58 18.53 -2.93
C THR A 155 -1.47 18.94 -4.10
N LYS A 156 -2.12 17.99 -4.78
CA LYS A 156 -3.04 18.28 -5.87
C LYS A 156 -4.16 19.24 -5.43
N ASP A 157 -4.41 20.25 -6.27
CA ASP A 157 -5.57 21.12 -6.12
C ASP A 157 -6.85 20.40 -6.56
N TYR A 158 -7.65 19.99 -5.58
CA TYR A 158 -8.94 19.32 -5.80
C TYR A 158 -10.13 20.30 -5.80
N SER A 159 -9.91 21.61 -5.66
CA SER A 159 -10.99 22.60 -5.48
C SER A 159 -12.04 22.60 -6.60
N ALA A 160 -11.65 22.21 -7.80
CA ALA A 160 -12.54 22.13 -8.97
C ALA A 160 -13.30 20.79 -9.09
N THR A 161 -12.87 19.74 -8.38
CA THR A 161 -13.34 18.36 -8.58
C THR A 161 -13.95 17.73 -7.33
N VAL A 162 -13.54 18.15 -6.13
CA VAL A 162 -13.97 17.54 -4.85
C VAL A 162 -14.31 18.62 -3.83
N LYS A 163 -15.41 18.44 -3.09
CA LYS A 163 -15.72 19.31 -1.95
C LYS A 163 -14.63 19.24 -0.86
N PRO A 164 -14.52 20.27 -0.01
CA PRO A 164 -13.61 20.24 1.14
C PRO A 164 -13.78 19.03 2.07
N SER A 165 -15.00 18.50 2.23
CA SER A 165 -15.28 17.29 3.03
C SER A 165 -14.61 16.02 2.49
N GLY A 166 -14.31 15.96 1.19
CA GLY A 166 -13.50 14.91 0.59
C GLY A 166 -12.02 15.28 0.50
N TRP A 167 -11.70 16.52 0.14
CA TRP A 167 -10.31 16.94 -0.03
C TRP A 167 -9.48 16.75 1.26
N ASN A 168 -10.05 17.07 2.43
CA ASN A 168 -9.34 16.83 3.70
C ASN A 168 -8.97 15.34 3.89
N GLN A 169 -9.81 14.41 3.42
CA GLN A 169 -9.54 12.97 3.49
C GLN A 169 -8.37 12.57 2.58
N LEU A 170 -8.33 13.12 1.36
CA LEU A 170 -7.26 12.87 0.39
C LEU A 170 -5.89 13.30 0.94
N ILE A 171 -5.81 14.49 1.54
CA ILE A 171 -4.55 15.00 2.11
C ILE A 171 -4.05 14.09 3.24
N LYS A 172 -4.85 13.88 4.30
CA LYS A 172 -4.36 13.15 5.48
C LYS A 172 -4.07 11.68 5.21
N LYS A 173 -4.92 11.01 4.43
CA LYS A 173 -4.71 9.60 4.09
C LYS A 173 -3.62 9.41 3.04
N GLY A 174 -3.43 10.36 2.11
CA GLY A 174 -2.29 10.37 1.20
C GLY A 174 -0.97 10.46 1.97
N ALA A 175 -0.87 11.38 2.93
CA ALA A 175 0.32 11.55 3.76
C ALA A 175 0.66 10.27 4.54
N ASN A 176 -0.32 9.67 5.22
CA ASN A 176 -0.06 8.49 6.05
C ASN A 176 0.09 7.22 5.20
N TYR A 177 -0.83 6.94 4.29
CA TYR A 177 -0.95 5.62 3.66
C TYR A 177 -0.20 5.51 2.33
N GLN A 178 0.32 6.61 1.78
CA GLN A 178 1.23 6.57 0.64
C GLN A 178 2.64 7.00 1.04
N ALA A 179 2.80 8.16 1.70
CA ALA A 179 4.13 8.66 2.04
C ALA A 179 4.74 7.90 3.22
N VAL A 180 4.12 7.91 4.40
CA VAL A 180 4.65 7.19 5.58
C VAL A 180 4.73 5.68 5.31
N TRP A 181 3.71 5.08 4.70
CA TRP A 181 3.72 3.66 4.35
C TRP A 181 4.91 3.25 3.47
N MET A 182 5.21 4.01 2.41
CA MET A 182 6.37 3.73 1.56
C MET A 182 7.68 3.93 2.33
N TYR A 183 7.72 4.97 3.16
CA TYR A 183 8.92 5.33 3.90
C TYR A 183 9.27 4.32 5.01
N VAL A 184 8.27 3.64 5.59
CA VAL A 184 8.53 2.48 6.47
C VAL A 184 9.27 1.38 5.72
N LEU A 185 8.83 1.03 4.50
CA LEU A 185 9.51 0.00 3.70
C LEU A 185 10.92 0.45 3.28
N HIS A 186 11.08 1.74 2.98
CA HIS A 186 12.37 2.32 2.67
C HIS A 186 13.40 2.08 3.79
N GLU A 187 13.04 2.41 5.03
CA GLU A 187 13.93 2.24 6.17
C GLU A 187 14.26 0.77 6.45
N LEU A 188 13.35 -0.17 6.13
CA LEU A 188 13.64 -1.61 6.20
C LEU A 188 14.65 -2.03 5.13
N GLU A 189 14.46 -1.61 3.88
CA GLU A 189 15.41 -1.94 2.80
C GLU A 189 16.77 -1.25 3.03
N ASP A 190 16.79 -0.01 3.52
CA ASP A 190 18.00 0.72 3.91
C ASP A 190 18.78 -0.02 5.00
N ALA A 191 18.09 -0.51 6.04
CA ALA A 191 18.67 -1.34 7.08
C ALA A 191 19.31 -2.63 6.54
N ILE A 192 18.69 -3.28 5.55
CA ILE A 192 19.26 -4.45 4.88
C ILE A 192 20.49 -4.06 4.08
N GLY A 193 20.43 -2.93 3.36
CA GLY A 193 21.55 -2.34 2.64
C GLY A 193 22.76 -2.12 3.54
N ASP A 194 22.56 -1.43 4.66
CA ASP A 194 23.59 -1.16 5.66
C ASP A 194 24.13 -2.45 6.30
N CYS A 195 23.26 -3.45 6.52
CA CYS A 195 23.68 -4.75 7.05
C CYS A 195 24.68 -5.42 6.11
N TYR A 196 24.38 -5.47 4.81
CA TYR A 196 25.28 -6.04 3.79
C TYR A 196 26.56 -5.22 3.61
N ALA A 197 26.51 -3.90 3.81
CA ALA A 197 27.68 -3.03 3.82
C ALA A 197 28.57 -3.25 5.07
N GLY A 198 28.07 -3.94 6.09
CA GLY A 198 28.75 -4.19 7.37
C GLY A 198 28.59 -3.05 8.38
N ASP A 199 27.66 -2.13 8.16
CA ASP A 199 27.35 -1.00 9.07
C ASP A 199 26.39 -1.43 10.19
N ILE A 200 26.82 -2.42 10.97
CA ILE A 200 26.04 -2.99 12.09
C ILE A 200 26.48 -2.36 13.43
N TYR A 201 27.75 -1.96 13.53
CA TYR A 201 28.40 -1.49 14.76
C TYR A 201 29.05 -0.10 14.62
N ALA A 202 28.83 0.62 13.51
CA ALA A 202 29.43 1.94 13.38
C ALA A 202 28.98 2.85 14.53
N ASN A 203 29.88 3.74 14.95
CA ASN A 203 29.72 4.80 15.95
C ASN A 203 29.82 4.46 17.45
N ASP A 204 29.71 3.23 17.96
CA ASP A 204 30.01 2.98 19.40
C ASP A 204 30.37 1.55 19.86
N GLY A 205 30.44 0.54 18.99
CA GLY A 205 30.77 -0.84 19.42
C GLY A 205 29.68 -1.56 20.22
N THR A 206 28.53 -0.92 20.41
CA THR A 206 27.22 -1.53 20.66
C THR A 206 26.42 -1.57 19.34
N PRO A 207 25.34 -2.36 19.22
CA PRO A 207 24.58 -2.43 17.96
C PRO A 207 23.70 -1.18 17.77
N THR A 208 24.32 -0.03 17.54
CA THR A 208 23.69 1.26 17.21
C THR A 208 24.11 1.76 15.83
N GLY A 209 24.73 0.89 15.01
CA GLY A 209 25.15 1.21 13.64
C GLY A 209 23.98 1.58 12.73
N GLY A 210 24.29 1.93 11.47
CA GLY A 210 23.28 2.35 10.48
C GLY A 210 22.14 1.35 10.33
N ALA A 211 22.47 0.05 10.25
CA ALA A 211 21.48 -0.99 10.00
C ALA A 211 20.44 -1.18 11.12
N PRO A 212 20.82 -1.43 12.40
CA PRO A 212 19.83 -1.49 13.48
C PRO A 212 19.01 -0.19 13.61
N HIS A 213 19.64 0.97 13.34
CA HIS A 213 18.97 2.25 13.46
C HIS A 213 17.85 2.43 12.43
N ALA A 214 18.13 2.23 11.14
CA ALA A 214 17.12 2.30 10.09
C ALA A 214 15.98 1.28 10.32
N TRP A 215 16.30 0.06 10.80
CA TRP A 215 15.25 -0.92 11.11
C TRP A 215 14.33 -0.46 12.26
N ASP A 216 14.91 0.12 13.30
CA ASP A 216 14.15 0.74 14.40
C ASP A 216 13.33 1.94 13.92
N GLU A 217 13.86 2.76 13.01
CA GLU A 217 13.13 3.88 12.39
C GLU A 217 11.89 3.39 11.65
N GLY A 218 12.00 2.28 10.91
CA GLY A 218 10.86 1.64 10.24
C GLY A 218 9.72 1.32 11.22
N TRP A 219 10.02 0.78 12.40
CA TRP A 219 8.99 0.53 13.42
C TRP A 219 8.45 1.83 14.03
N ALA A 220 9.34 2.80 14.30
CA ALA A 220 8.97 4.10 14.83
C ALA A 220 7.98 4.84 13.90
N PHE A 221 8.16 4.76 12.58
CA PHE A 221 7.25 5.33 11.59
C PHE A 221 6.00 4.48 11.34
N TYR A 222 6.02 3.20 11.68
CA TYR A 222 4.82 2.36 11.65
C TYR A 222 3.90 2.64 12.84
N ALA A 223 4.48 2.69 14.03
CA ALA A 223 3.76 2.74 15.30
C ALA A 223 3.49 4.17 15.78
N GLY A 224 4.48 5.06 15.70
CA GLY A 224 4.43 6.42 16.27
C GLY A 224 4.90 6.48 17.73
N SER A 225 5.07 7.70 18.23
CA SER A 225 5.44 8.02 19.62
C SER A 225 4.24 8.03 20.59
N GLN A 226 3.03 8.23 20.08
CA GLN A 226 1.80 8.35 20.87
C GLN A 226 1.27 7.01 21.40
N VAL A 227 1.66 5.90 20.78
CA VAL A 227 1.23 4.56 21.23
C VAL A 227 1.87 4.21 22.57
N ALA A 228 1.15 3.43 23.37
CA ALA A 228 1.69 2.94 24.63
C ALA A 228 2.93 2.05 24.43
N ALA A 229 3.74 1.94 25.49
CA ALA A 229 4.95 1.10 25.48
C ALA A 229 4.70 -0.39 25.21
N THR A 230 3.51 -0.90 25.56
CA THR A 230 3.14 -2.31 25.37
C THR A 230 2.11 -2.45 24.26
N ALA A 231 2.16 -3.55 23.49
CA ALA A 231 1.19 -3.82 22.44
C ALA A 231 -0.27 -3.80 22.94
N ALA A 232 -0.53 -4.31 24.16
CA ALA A 232 -1.86 -4.30 24.75
C ALA A 232 -2.33 -2.90 25.15
N GLY A 233 -1.43 -2.05 25.66
CA GLY A 233 -1.74 -0.64 25.94
C GLY A 233 -1.93 0.18 24.67
N ALA A 234 -1.22 -0.16 23.59
CA ALA A 234 -1.34 0.50 22.29
C ALA A 234 -2.67 0.20 21.56
N VAL A 235 -3.55 -0.63 22.16
CA VAL A 235 -4.95 -0.79 21.73
C VAL A 235 -5.87 0.25 22.39
N THR A 236 -5.46 0.80 23.54
CA THR A 236 -6.27 1.77 24.31
C THR A 236 -5.80 3.21 24.11
N ASP A 237 -4.51 3.40 23.89
CA ASP A 237 -3.92 4.70 23.57
C ASP A 237 -3.90 4.82 22.04
N ASP A 238 -4.91 5.51 21.50
CA ASP A 238 -5.07 5.71 20.05
C ASP A 238 -3.85 6.46 19.50
N GLY A 239 -3.14 5.84 18.55
CA GLY A 239 -2.07 6.50 17.79
C GLY A 239 -2.60 7.25 16.56
N THR A 240 -1.71 7.71 15.69
CA THR A 240 -2.10 8.38 14.42
C THR A 240 -1.60 7.64 13.17
N LEU A 241 -0.55 6.81 13.29
CA LEU A 241 0.09 6.14 12.15
C LEU A 241 -0.56 4.79 11.80
N ILE A 242 0.20 3.93 11.11
CA ILE A 242 -0.30 2.72 10.46
C ILE A 242 -0.72 1.65 11.49
N TRP A 243 -0.08 1.62 12.67
CA TRP A 243 -0.54 0.79 13.80
C TRP A 243 -2.00 1.08 14.15
N GLU A 244 -2.37 2.35 14.31
CA GLU A 244 -3.73 2.77 14.64
C GLU A 244 -4.71 2.40 13.52
N LEU A 245 -4.29 2.57 12.25
CA LEU A 245 -5.10 2.12 11.12
C LEU A 245 -5.40 0.62 11.24
N ALA A 246 -4.39 -0.20 11.53
CA ALA A 246 -4.54 -1.64 11.69
C ALA A 246 -5.49 -2.01 12.84
N GLU A 247 -5.42 -1.33 13.99
CA GLU A 247 -6.37 -1.52 15.09
C GLU A 247 -7.81 -1.22 14.65
N LYS A 248 -8.03 -0.05 14.02
CA LYS A 248 -9.34 0.38 13.51
C LYS A 248 -9.90 -0.61 12.48
N ARG A 249 -9.07 -1.09 11.55
CA ARG A 249 -9.51 -2.02 10.50
C ARG A 249 -9.71 -3.43 11.03
N GLY A 250 -8.81 -3.91 11.89
CA GLY A 250 -8.89 -5.23 12.48
C GLY A 250 -10.18 -5.45 13.24
N LYS A 251 -10.58 -4.46 14.06
CA LYS A 251 -11.88 -4.46 14.74
C LYS A 251 -13.06 -4.45 13.76
N GLY A 252 -12.94 -3.73 12.65
CA GLY A 252 -14.00 -3.61 11.64
C GLY A 252 -14.18 -4.84 10.75
N PHE A 253 -13.17 -5.70 10.65
CA PHE A 253 -13.16 -6.89 9.79
C PHE A 253 -13.12 -8.21 10.56
N ASP A 254 -13.23 -8.14 11.89
CA ASP A 254 -13.14 -9.29 12.80
C ASP A 254 -11.79 -10.03 12.70
N THR A 255 -10.70 -9.28 12.55
CA THR A 255 -9.32 -9.81 12.46
C THR A 255 -8.48 -9.38 13.66
N THR A 256 -9.06 -9.41 14.85
CA THR A 256 -8.39 -9.11 16.12
C THR A 256 -7.78 -10.38 16.73
N HIS A 257 -6.54 -10.29 17.20
CA HIS A 257 -5.85 -11.41 17.83
C HIS A 257 -6.39 -11.69 19.23
N SER A 258 -6.23 -12.93 19.71
CA SER A 258 -6.65 -13.36 21.05
C SER A 258 -6.02 -12.56 22.21
N THR A 259 -4.91 -11.86 21.96
CA THR A 259 -4.23 -11.01 22.95
C THR A 259 -4.75 -9.57 23.00
N GLY A 260 -5.68 -9.18 22.12
CA GLY A 260 -6.29 -7.85 22.10
C GLY A 260 -6.04 -7.01 20.83
N PRO A 261 -4.78 -6.85 20.36
CA PRO A 261 -4.49 -6.05 19.16
C PRO A 261 -4.97 -6.69 17.86
N ALA A 262 -4.98 -5.93 16.77
CA ALA A 262 -5.17 -6.45 15.43
C ALA A 262 -4.14 -7.55 15.11
N THR A 263 -4.58 -8.62 14.43
CA THR A 263 -3.73 -9.76 14.07
C THR A 263 -2.51 -9.32 13.25
N VAL A 264 -2.66 -8.33 12.37
CA VAL A 264 -1.56 -7.79 11.58
C VAL A 264 -0.52 -7.09 12.45
N ASN A 265 -0.93 -6.34 13.47
CA ASN A 265 -0.02 -5.67 14.42
C ASN A 265 0.78 -6.68 15.23
N VAL A 266 0.15 -7.78 15.68
CA VAL A 266 0.84 -8.88 16.37
C VAL A 266 1.87 -9.56 15.45
N LYS A 267 1.48 -9.85 14.20
CA LYS A 267 2.38 -10.47 13.21
C LYS A 267 3.55 -9.56 12.85
N LEU A 268 3.30 -8.27 12.66
CA LEU A 268 4.33 -7.28 12.35
C LEU A 268 5.29 -7.11 13.53
N LEU A 269 4.79 -6.95 14.76
CA LEU A 269 5.63 -6.85 15.94
C LEU A 269 6.62 -8.03 16.04
N ALA A 270 6.14 -9.25 15.84
CA ALA A 270 7.00 -10.44 15.86
C ALA A 270 8.10 -10.38 14.78
N LYS A 271 7.75 -9.96 13.56
CA LYS A 271 8.70 -9.86 12.44
C LYS A 271 9.72 -8.73 12.61
N PHE A 272 9.31 -7.60 13.15
CA PHE A 272 10.22 -6.50 13.44
C PHE A 272 11.21 -6.87 14.54
N ILE A 273 10.77 -7.56 15.60
CA ILE A 273 11.66 -8.11 16.63
C ILE A 273 12.65 -9.10 16.01
N GLU A 274 12.16 -10.03 15.19
CA GLU A 274 13.00 -11.02 14.51
C GLU A 274 14.05 -10.37 13.61
N GLY A 275 13.66 -9.43 12.75
CA GLY A 275 14.57 -8.77 11.83
C GLY A 275 15.63 -7.93 12.52
N ARG A 276 15.26 -7.20 13.59
CA ARG A 276 16.23 -6.49 14.44
C ARG A 276 17.28 -7.45 14.99
N ASP A 277 16.84 -8.56 15.59
CA ASP A 277 17.75 -9.52 16.21
C ASP A 277 18.66 -10.21 15.16
N LEU A 278 18.14 -10.45 13.95
CA LEU A 278 18.92 -10.96 12.82
C LEU A 278 19.96 -9.95 12.33
N ILE A 279 19.60 -8.67 12.19
CA ILE A 279 20.52 -7.59 11.78
C ILE A 279 21.64 -7.42 12.81
N ILE A 280 21.31 -7.39 14.09
CA ILE A 280 22.30 -7.32 15.18
C ILE A 280 23.26 -8.52 15.12
N ALA A 281 22.75 -9.70 14.77
CA ALA A 281 23.54 -10.91 14.58
C ALA A 281 24.30 -10.96 13.25
N GLY A 282 24.19 -9.96 12.38
CA GLY A 282 24.82 -9.90 11.05
C GLY A 282 24.25 -10.89 10.04
N LYS A 283 23.01 -11.34 10.25
CA LYS A 283 22.30 -12.31 9.40
C LYS A 283 21.44 -11.59 8.35
N CYS A 284 22.08 -10.77 7.52
CA CYS A 284 21.40 -9.85 6.59
C CYS A 284 20.44 -10.56 5.62
N ALA A 285 20.83 -11.72 5.05
CA ALA A 285 19.96 -12.48 4.14
C ALA A 285 18.70 -13.05 4.82
N GLU A 286 18.80 -13.37 6.10
CA GLU A 286 17.66 -13.86 6.88
C GLU A 286 16.73 -12.69 7.23
N ALA A 287 17.28 -11.52 7.58
CA ALA A 287 16.51 -10.30 7.78
C ALA A 287 15.83 -9.80 6.49
N GLU A 288 16.53 -9.85 5.35
CA GLU A 288 15.99 -9.49 4.02
C GLU A 288 14.75 -10.31 3.68
N SER A 289 14.73 -11.59 4.04
CA SER A 289 13.60 -12.48 3.80
C SER A 289 12.31 -12.10 4.55
N LEU A 290 12.40 -11.18 5.54
CA LEU A 290 11.26 -10.70 6.30
C LEU A 290 10.57 -9.49 5.65
N VAL A 291 11.22 -8.76 4.73
CA VAL A 291 10.69 -7.53 4.13
C VAL A 291 9.39 -7.81 3.35
N ASP A 292 9.35 -8.85 2.53
CA ASP A 292 8.16 -9.23 1.75
C ASP A 292 6.97 -9.64 2.65
N PRO A 293 7.15 -10.51 3.67
CA PRO A 293 6.12 -10.79 4.66
C PRO A 293 5.65 -9.56 5.47
N ILE A 294 6.55 -8.62 5.78
CA ILE A 294 6.19 -7.36 6.46
C ILE A 294 5.32 -6.51 5.53
N ARG A 295 5.73 -6.30 4.27
CA ARG A 295 4.93 -5.59 3.26
C ARG A 295 3.53 -6.17 3.14
N ALA A 296 3.42 -7.50 2.99
CA ALA A 296 2.12 -8.16 2.87
C ALA A 296 1.19 -7.83 4.05
N GLN A 297 1.69 -7.90 5.28
CA GLN A 297 0.91 -7.56 6.48
C GLN A 297 0.58 -6.07 6.58
N MET A 298 1.49 -5.17 6.14
CA MET A 298 1.21 -3.74 6.05
C MET A 298 0.18 -3.39 4.97
N THR A 299 0.01 -4.22 3.94
CA THR A 299 -0.98 -4.03 2.87
C THR A 299 -2.41 -4.38 3.33
N VAL A 300 -2.58 -5.33 4.25
CA VAL A 300 -3.89 -5.76 4.77
C VAL A 300 -4.77 -4.60 5.24
N PRO A 301 -4.32 -3.68 6.13
CA PRO A 301 -5.16 -2.57 6.57
C PRO A 301 -5.52 -1.59 5.44
N LEU A 302 -4.71 -1.48 4.39
CA LEU A 302 -5.04 -0.69 3.20
C LEU A 302 -6.18 -1.33 2.42
N VAL A 303 -6.11 -2.65 2.19
CA VAL A 303 -7.16 -3.45 1.53
C VAL A 303 -8.47 -3.37 2.33
N GLN A 304 -8.40 -3.55 3.65
CA GLN A 304 -9.56 -3.41 4.55
C GLN A 304 -10.15 -1.99 4.48
N GLY A 305 -9.30 -0.96 4.43
CA GLY A 305 -9.71 0.42 4.21
C GLY A 305 -10.47 0.62 2.89
N THR A 306 -9.90 0.15 1.79
CA THR A 306 -10.52 0.19 0.45
C THR A 306 -11.89 -0.47 0.46
N LEU A 307 -12.02 -1.68 1.02
CA LEU A 307 -13.29 -2.41 1.08
C LEU A 307 -14.34 -1.72 1.96
N ASN A 308 -13.97 -1.28 3.15
CA ASN A 308 -14.90 -0.60 4.06
C ASN A 308 -15.50 0.65 3.41
N TYR A 309 -14.67 1.47 2.77
CA TYR A 309 -15.14 2.72 2.18
C TYR A 309 -15.79 2.55 0.81
N ALA A 310 -15.37 1.54 0.03
CA ALA A 310 -16.13 1.12 -1.14
C ALA A 310 -17.56 0.73 -0.75
N LEU A 311 -17.77 0.01 0.35
CA LEU A 311 -19.12 -0.33 0.82
C LEU A 311 -19.92 0.91 1.23
N LYS A 312 -19.32 1.80 2.02
CA LYS A 312 -19.94 3.06 2.48
C LYS A 312 -20.30 4.01 1.33
N ALA A 313 -19.55 3.96 0.23
CA ALA A 313 -19.78 4.80 -0.95
C ALA A 313 -20.69 4.16 -2.02
N ALA A 314 -20.92 2.84 -2.00
CA ALA A 314 -21.55 2.13 -3.13
C ALA A 314 -23.04 1.86 -3.03
N ASP A 315 -23.54 1.47 -1.84
CA ASP A 315 -24.77 0.67 -1.79
C ASP A 315 -25.99 1.44 -1.26
N PRO A 316 -26.86 2.00 -2.12
CA PRO A 316 -28.07 2.69 -1.68
C PRO A 316 -29.07 1.81 -0.91
N ALA A 317 -28.98 0.48 -1.01
CA ALA A 317 -29.85 -0.46 -0.31
C ALA A 317 -29.28 -0.90 1.05
N ASN A 318 -28.02 -0.58 1.36
CA ASN A 318 -27.42 -0.83 2.65
C ASN A 318 -27.60 0.39 3.56
N ALA A 319 -28.20 0.21 4.74
CA ALA A 319 -28.43 1.27 5.71
C ALA A 319 -27.15 1.96 6.22
N ILE A 320 -25.97 1.43 5.86
CA ILE A 320 -24.64 1.94 6.22
C ILE A 320 -24.06 2.88 5.14
N SER A 321 -24.65 2.94 3.94
CA SER A 321 -24.13 3.79 2.85
C SER A 321 -24.44 5.26 3.05
N ALA A 322 -23.42 6.09 2.85
CA ALA A 322 -23.53 7.54 2.87
C ALA A 322 -24.03 8.11 1.52
N CYS A 323 -23.94 7.33 0.43
CA CYS A 323 -24.22 7.79 -0.93
C CYS A 323 -25.61 7.38 -1.46
N VAL A 324 -26.51 6.88 -0.59
CA VAL A 324 -27.82 6.32 -0.98
C VAL A 324 -28.63 7.25 -1.88
N VAL A 325 -28.60 8.55 -1.59
CA VAL A 325 -29.38 9.59 -2.28
C VAL A 325 -28.56 10.36 -3.34
N ASP A 326 -27.33 9.92 -3.59
CA ASP A 326 -26.35 10.60 -4.43
C ASP A 326 -25.96 9.81 -5.69
N ALA A 327 -26.73 8.78 -6.02
CA ALA A 327 -26.55 8.01 -7.25
C ALA A 327 -26.47 8.93 -8.49
N GLY A 328 -25.41 8.77 -9.28
CA GLY A 328 -25.16 9.56 -10.50
C GLY A 328 -24.65 10.99 -10.27
N LYS A 329 -24.40 11.39 -9.01
CA LYS A 329 -23.75 12.67 -8.69
C LYS A 329 -22.23 12.51 -8.64
N ASN A 330 -21.52 13.57 -9.01
CA ASN A 330 -20.07 13.64 -8.85
C ASN A 330 -19.69 14.22 -7.49
N ALA A 331 -18.39 14.23 -7.18
CA ALA A 331 -17.87 14.68 -5.88
C ALA A 331 -18.14 16.16 -5.55
N MET A 332 -18.53 17.00 -6.52
CA MET A 332 -18.97 18.39 -6.28
C MET A 332 -20.46 18.53 -5.99
N THR A 333 -21.27 17.54 -6.36
CA THR A 333 -22.74 17.61 -6.30
C THR A 333 -23.38 16.63 -5.30
N ALA A 334 -22.65 15.59 -4.88
CA ALA A 334 -23.05 14.66 -3.83
C ALA A 334 -23.08 15.31 -2.43
N SER A 335 -23.74 14.67 -1.45
CA SER A 335 -23.72 15.10 -0.05
C SER A 335 -22.31 15.04 0.56
N ASP A 336 -22.07 15.81 1.62
CA ASP A 336 -20.73 15.89 2.21
C ASP A 336 -20.27 14.53 2.77
N ASP A 337 -21.17 13.77 3.40
CA ASP A 337 -20.92 12.41 3.93
C ASP A 337 -20.58 11.41 2.81
N CYS A 338 -21.27 11.51 1.67
CA CYS A 338 -20.98 10.68 0.50
C CYS A 338 -19.59 11.00 -0.07
N VAL A 339 -19.29 12.30 -0.22
CA VAL A 339 -17.99 12.77 -0.73
C VAL A 339 -16.85 12.38 0.21
N GLU A 340 -17.07 12.46 1.52
CA GLU A 340 -16.11 11.98 2.53
C GLU A 340 -15.84 10.48 2.35
N SER A 341 -16.90 9.65 2.30
CA SER A 341 -16.75 8.19 2.17
C SER A 341 -16.10 7.78 0.85
N TRP A 342 -16.41 8.47 -0.24
CA TRP A 342 -15.82 8.21 -1.55
C TRP A 342 -14.36 8.66 -1.60
N ALA A 343 -14.02 9.83 -1.05
CA ALA A 343 -12.64 10.30 -0.96
C ALA A 343 -11.78 9.36 -0.09
N ASP A 344 -12.34 8.83 1.00
CA ASP A 344 -11.69 7.78 1.79
C ASP A 344 -11.44 6.52 0.96
N ALA A 345 -12.44 6.05 0.22
CA ALA A 345 -12.30 4.89 -0.65
C ALA A 345 -11.20 5.11 -1.69
N TRP A 346 -11.13 6.30 -2.29
CA TRP A 346 -10.10 6.66 -3.24
C TRP A 346 -8.72 6.70 -2.62
N ALA A 347 -8.56 7.32 -1.44
CA ALA A 347 -7.26 7.45 -0.79
C ALA A 347 -6.66 6.08 -0.42
N PHE A 348 -7.48 5.16 0.10
CA PHE A 348 -7.03 3.78 0.34
C PHE A 348 -6.74 3.02 -0.95
N ALA A 349 -7.62 3.13 -1.96
CA ALA A 349 -7.40 2.50 -3.25
C ALA A 349 -6.10 2.98 -3.89
N ALA A 350 -5.84 4.29 -3.91
CA ALA A 350 -4.63 4.87 -4.47
C ALA A 350 -3.35 4.32 -3.81
N ALA A 351 -3.39 4.05 -2.50
CA ALA A 351 -2.28 3.46 -1.79
C ALA A 351 -1.98 1.99 -2.18
N VAL A 352 -2.98 1.19 -2.57
CA VAL A 352 -2.80 -0.24 -2.88
C VAL A 352 -2.83 -0.57 -4.38
N LEU A 353 -3.39 0.32 -5.21
CA LEU A 353 -3.57 0.11 -6.66
C LEU A 353 -2.29 -0.30 -7.40
N PRO A 354 -1.09 0.28 -7.12
CA PRO A 354 0.14 -0.17 -7.76
C PRO A 354 0.49 -1.63 -7.47
N GLN A 355 0.25 -2.12 -6.25
CA GLN A 355 0.46 -3.52 -5.88
C GLN A 355 -0.56 -4.43 -6.57
N VAL A 356 -1.83 -4.03 -6.58
CA VAL A 356 -2.88 -4.75 -7.32
C VAL A 356 -2.54 -4.83 -8.80
N ALA A 357 -2.04 -3.75 -9.39
CA ALA A 357 -1.71 -3.66 -10.81
C ALA A 357 -0.50 -4.51 -11.20
N GLU A 358 0.46 -4.72 -10.28
CA GLU A 358 1.55 -5.68 -10.44
C GLU A 358 1.01 -7.11 -10.55
N CYS A 359 -0.03 -7.44 -9.78
CA CYS A 359 -0.68 -8.75 -9.77
C CYS A 359 -1.65 -8.95 -10.94
N ASP A 360 -2.58 -8.01 -11.13
CA ASP A 360 -3.59 -7.99 -12.19
C ASP A 360 -3.98 -6.54 -12.51
N TRP A 361 -3.52 -6.06 -13.67
CA TRP A 361 -3.85 -4.73 -14.16
C TRP A 361 -5.36 -4.51 -14.38
N GLY A 362 -6.09 -5.53 -14.83
CA GLY A 362 -7.53 -5.45 -15.06
C GLY A 362 -8.33 -5.33 -13.75
N ALA A 363 -7.86 -6.00 -12.70
CA ALA A 363 -8.38 -5.81 -11.34
C ALA A 363 -8.16 -4.36 -10.86
N ALA A 364 -6.94 -3.83 -11.02
CA ALA A 364 -6.63 -2.45 -10.67
C ALA A 364 -7.49 -1.43 -11.46
N GLU A 365 -7.69 -1.64 -12.77
CA GLU A 365 -8.59 -0.81 -13.58
C GLU A 365 -10.04 -0.87 -13.08
N THR A 366 -10.51 -2.05 -12.67
CA THR A 366 -11.86 -2.21 -12.11
C THR A 366 -12.03 -1.46 -10.79
N ILE A 367 -11.05 -1.57 -9.89
CA ILE A 367 -11.05 -0.85 -8.61
C ILE A 367 -11.02 0.66 -8.87
N ARG A 368 -10.10 1.13 -9.72
CA ARG A 368 -9.97 2.56 -10.05
C ARG A 368 -11.24 3.11 -10.69
N TYR A 369 -11.80 2.40 -11.68
CA TYR A 369 -13.04 2.82 -12.34
C TYR A 369 -14.18 3.10 -11.35
N ASN A 370 -14.22 2.33 -10.27
CA ASN A 370 -15.23 2.47 -9.22
C ASN A 370 -14.89 3.53 -8.16
N LEU A 371 -13.62 3.67 -7.80
CA LEU A 371 -13.22 4.42 -6.61
C LEU A 371 -12.51 5.74 -6.88
N ASP A 372 -12.04 6.02 -8.10
CA ASP A 372 -11.41 7.30 -8.44
C ASP A 372 -12.36 8.46 -8.09
N ILE A 373 -11.87 9.42 -7.31
CA ILE A 373 -12.68 10.55 -6.83
C ILE A 373 -13.16 11.46 -7.99
N GLU A 374 -12.51 11.36 -9.15
CA GLU A 374 -12.90 12.06 -10.38
C GLU A 374 -13.82 11.23 -11.29
N ALA A 375 -14.22 10.02 -10.87
CA ALA A 375 -15.19 9.24 -11.64
C ALA A 375 -16.55 9.96 -11.72
N ALA A 376 -17.37 9.57 -12.70
CA ALA A 376 -18.65 10.25 -12.96
C ALA A 376 -19.68 10.07 -11.82
N ALA A 377 -19.57 8.98 -11.06
CA ALA A 377 -20.45 8.63 -9.95
C ALA A 377 -19.70 7.73 -8.95
N PRO A 378 -20.07 7.74 -7.66
CA PRO A 378 -19.45 6.90 -6.64
C PRO A 378 -19.75 5.41 -6.93
N VAL A 379 -18.69 4.59 -6.95
CA VAL A 379 -18.73 3.11 -7.03
C VAL A 379 -19.76 2.57 -8.02
N GLN A 380 -19.67 3.05 -9.27
CA GLN A 380 -20.67 2.81 -10.32
C GLN A 380 -20.97 1.32 -10.59
N GLY A 381 -19.96 0.45 -10.50
CA GLY A 381 -20.07 -1.00 -10.64
C GLY A 381 -20.52 -1.72 -9.37
N GLY A 382 -20.73 -0.99 -8.27
CA GLY A 382 -21.13 -1.50 -6.97
C GLY A 382 -19.98 -2.11 -6.16
N PHE A 383 -20.23 -2.27 -4.86
CA PHE A 383 -19.24 -2.78 -3.90
C PHE A 383 -18.64 -4.13 -4.31
N TYR A 384 -19.47 -5.08 -4.75
CA TYR A 384 -18.99 -6.43 -5.11
C TYR A 384 -18.06 -6.44 -6.34
N SER A 385 -18.17 -5.45 -7.24
CA SER A 385 -17.21 -5.30 -8.35
C SER A 385 -15.82 -4.94 -7.82
N VAL A 386 -15.73 -4.08 -6.81
CA VAL A 386 -14.46 -3.71 -6.16
C VAL A 386 -13.93 -4.87 -5.33
N LYS A 387 -14.80 -5.49 -4.52
CA LYS A 387 -14.46 -6.60 -3.63
C LYS A 387 -13.89 -7.79 -4.42
N SER A 388 -14.59 -8.25 -5.44
CA SER A 388 -14.13 -9.37 -6.26
C SER A 388 -12.81 -9.07 -6.98
N ALA A 389 -12.60 -7.83 -7.44
CA ALA A 389 -11.38 -7.44 -8.12
C ALA A 389 -10.17 -7.40 -7.17
N ILE A 390 -10.33 -6.88 -5.95
CA ILE A 390 -9.20 -6.83 -5.01
C ILE A 390 -8.89 -8.22 -4.46
N GLU A 391 -9.91 -9.04 -4.17
CA GLU A 391 -9.76 -10.41 -3.64
C GLU A 391 -9.05 -11.34 -4.61
N SER A 392 -9.26 -11.17 -5.93
CA SER A 392 -8.55 -11.98 -6.93
C SER A 392 -7.03 -11.77 -6.93
N THR A 393 -6.52 -10.77 -6.20
CA THR A 393 -5.07 -10.48 -6.12
C THR A 393 -4.41 -10.93 -4.82
N TYR A 394 -5.18 -11.43 -3.83
CA TYR A 394 -4.67 -11.74 -2.48
C TYR A 394 -3.47 -12.69 -2.48
N ARG A 395 -3.56 -13.79 -3.23
CA ARG A 395 -2.45 -14.74 -3.36
C ARG A 395 -1.15 -14.09 -3.86
N CYS A 396 -1.26 -13.20 -4.85
CA CYS A 396 -0.09 -12.49 -5.39
C CYS A 396 0.43 -11.42 -4.42
N LEU A 397 -0.47 -10.75 -3.69
CA LEU A 397 -0.11 -9.80 -2.63
C LEU A 397 0.52 -10.48 -1.39
N GLY A 398 0.48 -11.82 -1.30
CA GLY A 398 0.99 -12.59 -0.16
C GLY A 398 0.11 -12.49 1.07
N ILE A 399 -1.19 -12.20 0.90
CA ILE A 399 -2.19 -12.13 1.96
C ILE A 399 -3.29 -13.16 1.72
N THR A 400 -4.02 -13.50 2.78
CA THR A 400 -5.13 -14.45 2.73
C THR A 400 -6.46 -13.79 3.07
N CYS A 401 -7.56 -14.46 2.75
CA CYS A 401 -8.89 -14.17 3.24
C CYS A 401 -8.96 -14.08 4.76
N ALA A 402 -8.21 -14.92 5.47
CA ALA A 402 -8.14 -14.88 6.93
C ALA A 402 -7.39 -13.65 7.45
N ASP A 403 -6.39 -13.16 6.71
CA ASP A 403 -5.71 -11.90 7.06
C ASP A 403 -6.64 -10.69 6.91
N VAL A 404 -7.44 -10.66 5.84
CA VAL A 404 -8.33 -9.52 5.54
C VAL A 404 -9.63 -9.60 6.33
N GLY A 405 -10.17 -10.78 6.58
CA GLY A 405 -11.46 -10.99 7.25
C GLY A 405 -12.65 -10.53 6.41
N ALA A 406 -13.74 -10.15 7.08
CA ALA A 406 -14.95 -9.71 6.41
C ALA A 406 -15.61 -8.54 7.17
N TYR A 407 -16.00 -7.51 6.42
CA TYR A 407 -16.77 -6.43 7.02
C TYR A 407 -18.19 -6.91 7.37
N PRO A 408 -18.78 -6.48 8.51
CA PRO A 408 -20.12 -6.86 8.90
C PRO A 408 -21.16 -6.72 7.79
N GLY A 409 -21.93 -7.79 7.56
CA GLY A 409 -22.98 -7.83 6.53
C GLY A 409 -22.48 -8.08 5.11
N THR A 410 -21.18 -8.34 4.91
CA THR A 410 -20.61 -8.78 3.63
C THR A 410 -20.28 -10.26 3.65
N MET A 411 -20.20 -10.89 2.49
CA MET A 411 -19.72 -12.28 2.40
C MET A 411 -18.21 -12.32 2.65
N PRO A 412 -17.70 -13.24 3.50
CA PRO A 412 -16.28 -13.55 3.55
C PRO A 412 -15.78 -13.98 2.17
N CYS A 413 -14.51 -13.72 1.86
CA CYS A 413 -13.91 -14.31 0.68
C CYS A 413 -13.56 -15.79 0.91
N SER A 414 -13.45 -16.53 -0.17
CA SER A 414 -13.07 -17.94 -0.20
C SER A 414 -11.70 -18.08 -0.85
N GLU A 415 -10.79 -18.80 -0.20
CA GLU A 415 -9.59 -19.28 -0.86
C GLU A 415 -9.98 -20.34 -1.90
N PRO A 416 -9.33 -20.41 -3.07
CA PRO A 416 -9.41 -21.60 -3.89
C PRO A 416 -8.84 -22.77 -3.09
N ASP A 417 -9.58 -23.88 -2.99
CA ASP A 417 -9.09 -25.09 -2.34
C ASP A 417 -7.79 -25.53 -3.07
N ASP A 418 -6.69 -25.69 -2.34
CA ASP A 418 -5.40 -26.18 -2.86
C ASP A 418 -5.44 -27.70 -3.22
N ASP A 419 -6.62 -28.27 -3.46
CA ASP A 419 -6.85 -29.72 -3.63
C ASP A 419 -6.90 -30.19 -5.11
N ASP A 420 -6.43 -29.37 -6.07
CA ASP A 420 -6.20 -29.83 -7.45
C ASP A 420 -4.73 -30.24 -7.64
N ASP A 421 -4.22 -31.15 -6.80
CA ASP A 421 -3.09 -32.01 -7.15
C ASP A 421 -3.66 -33.27 -7.80
N ASP A 422 -3.38 -33.43 -9.10
CA ASP A 422 -3.67 -34.60 -9.91
C ASP A 422 -3.17 -35.89 -9.21
N ASP A 423 -4.08 -36.79 -8.88
CA ASP A 423 -3.81 -38.24 -8.82
C ASP A 423 -4.95 -38.99 -9.52
N ASP A 424 -4.55 -39.74 -10.55
CA ASP A 424 -5.35 -40.52 -11.46
C ASP A 424 -6.14 -41.67 -10.79
N ASP A 425 -7.21 -42.04 -11.50
CA ASP A 425 -7.86 -43.37 -11.61
C ASP A 425 -9.04 -43.75 -10.68
N ASP A 426 -10.16 -43.98 -11.38
CA ASP A 426 -11.22 -44.98 -11.17
C ASP A 426 -12.09 -44.91 -9.90
N ASP A 427 -13.31 -44.37 -10.03
CA ASP A 427 -14.48 -45.25 -9.97
C ASP A 427 -15.78 -44.65 -10.54
N LEU A 428 -16.40 -45.46 -11.39
CA LEU A 428 -17.69 -45.26 -12.03
C LEU A 428 -18.82 -45.57 -11.04
N LEU A 429 -19.83 -44.69 -10.98
CA LEU A 429 -21.21 -44.91 -10.49
C LEU A 429 -21.43 -45.05 -8.97
N ASP A 430 -22.16 -44.11 -8.34
CA ASP A 430 -23.54 -44.33 -7.81
C ASP A 430 -24.11 -43.06 -7.11
N GLY A 431 -25.42 -42.85 -7.24
CA GLY A 431 -26.35 -42.04 -6.41
C GLY A 431 -26.06 -40.54 -6.19
N GLY A 432 -26.89 -39.56 -6.54
CA GLY A 432 -28.35 -39.56 -6.49
C GLY A 432 -28.88 -38.46 -5.55
N LEU A 433 -29.07 -37.24 -6.10
CA LEU A 433 -30.19 -36.31 -5.85
C LEU A 433 -30.70 -36.06 -4.41
N ARG A 434 -30.42 -34.86 -3.86
CA ARG A 434 -31.27 -33.99 -2.99
C ARG A 434 -30.37 -32.89 -2.39
N GLU A 435 -30.68 -31.60 -2.26
CA GLU A 435 -31.94 -30.86 -2.22
C GLU A 435 -31.62 -29.36 -2.08
N VAL A 436 -31.66 -28.54 -3.14
CA VAL A 436 -31.97 -27.09 -3.00
C VAL A 436 -32.58 -26.55 -4.30
N MET A 437 -33.89 -26.80 -4.50
CA MET A 437 -34.70 -26.08 -5.47
C MET A 437 -35.95 -25.53 -4.78
N SER A 438 -35.88 -24.28 -4.35
CA SER A 438 -36.98 -23.30 -4.33
C SER A 438 -36.29 -21.97 -3.99
N LEU A 439 -36.22 -20.95 -4.83
CA LEU A 439 -37.35 -20.23 -5.41
C LEU A 439 -36.88 -19.50 -6.69
N ALA A 440 -37.54 -19.76 -7.81
CA ALA A 440 -37.70 -18.83 -8.92
C ALA A 440 -39.15 -18.95 -9.40
N PRO A 441 -39.78 -17.85 -9.86
CA PRO A 441 -39.73 -17.56 -11.29
C PRO A 441 -39.56 -16.04 -11.54
N MET A 442 -38.87 -15.56 -12.58
CA MET A 442 -39.24 -15.75 -13.99
C MET A 442 -38.04 -15.59 -14.93
N GLY A 443 -37.85 -16.61 -15.78
CA GLY A 443 -37.60 -16.50 -17.21
C GLY A 443 -36.36 -15.75 -17.72
N LEU A 444 -35.28 -16.49 -18.00
CA LEU A 444 -34.65 -16.42 -19.32
C LEU A 444 -33.93 -17.72 -19.68
N ALA A 445 -34.04 -18.09 -20.96
CA ALA A 445 -33.70 -19.38 -21.53
C ALA A 445 -32.25 -19.80 -21.31
N ALA A 446 -32.08 -21.08 -20.94
CA ALA A 446 -30.83 -21.79 -20.98
C ALA A 446 -30.36 -22.00 -22.44
N ILE A 447 -29.15 -21.54 -22.76
CA ILE A 447 -28.30 -22.20 -23.73
C ILE A 447 -27.06 -22.61 -22.93
N GLY A 448 -26.96 -23.91 -22.64
CA GLY A 448 -25.78 -24.50 -22.04
C GLY A 448 -24.61 -24.46 -23.01
N LEU A 449 -23.52 -23.85 -22.57
CA LEU A 449 -22.18 -24.07 -23.11
C LEU A 449 -21.27 -24.32 -21.90
N THR A 450 -20.68 -25.50 -21.91
CA THR A 450 -19.74 -26.02 -20.91
C THR A 450 -18.61 -25.03 -20.67
N PHE A 451 -18.42 -24.64 -19.41
CA PHE A 451 -17.36 -23.75 -18.95
C PHE A 451 -16.03 -24.50 -18.96
N THR A 452 -15.16 -24.13 -19.90
CA THR A 452 -13.70 -24.28 -19.75
C THR A 452 -13.09 -22.93 -20.12
N GLY A 453 -12.54 -22.24 -19.13
CA GLY A 453 -11.60 -21.11 -19.28
C GLY A 453 -12.12 -19.88 -20.03
N ILE A 454 -12.89 -19.02 -19.36
CA ILE A 454 -13.06 -17.62 -19.79
C ILE A 454 -12.72 -16.72 -18.60
N SER A 455 -11.56 -16.06 -18.68
CA SER A 455 -11.08 -15.07 -17.72
C SER A 455 -12.00 -13.83 -17.71
N ILE A 456 -12.11 -13.17 -16.54
CA ILE A 456 -12.95 -11.99 -16.25
C ILE A 456 -12.75 -10.83 -17.26
N ALA A 457 -11.60 -10.78 -17.95
CA ALA A 457 -11.32 -9.85 -19.05
C ALA A 457 -12.30 -9.92 -20.25
N ALA A 458 -13.07 -11.00 -20.40
CA ALA A 458 -14.04 -11.15 -21.48
C ALA A 458 -15.32 -10.31 -21.29
N ILE A 459 -15.69 -9.98 -20.04
CA ILE A 459 -16.93 -9.25 -19.76
C ILE A 459 -16.74 -7.73 -19.95
N ALA A 460 -15.55 -7.19 -19.64
CA ALA A 460 -15.22 -5.79 -19.87
C ALA A 460 -15.07 -5.44 -21.37
N ASN A 461 -14.60 -6.37 -22.20
CA ASN A 461 -14.39 -6.14 -23.63
C ASN A 461 -15.66 -6.25 -24.49
N ALA A 462 -16.78 -6.71 -23.94
CA ALA A 462 -18.05 -6.80 -24.69
C ALA A 462 -18.63 -5.41 -25.05
N PHE A 463 -18.27 -4.34 -24.32
CA PHE A 463 -18.85 -3.00 -24.49
C PHE A 463 -17.98 -2.00 -25.29
N GLN A 464 -16.73 -2.33 -25.66
CA GLN A 464 -15.79 -1.35 -26.25
C GLN A 464 -15.29 -1.66 -27.69
N GLU A 465 -15.82 -2.68 -28.37
CA GLU A 465 -15.39 -3.13 -29.73
C GLU A 465 -13.85 -3.23 -29.92
N GLN A 466 -13.13 -3.54 -28.85
CA GLN A 466 -11.68 -3.65 -28.85
C GLN A 466 -11.23 -4.91 -28.12
N CYS A 467 -10.04 -5.39 -28.45
CA CYS A 467 -9.36 -6.41 -27.66
C CYS A 467 -8.17 -5.76 -26.96
N ALA A 468 -8.08 -5.99 -25.66
CA ALA A 468 -6.86 -5.78 -24.91
C ALA A 468 -6.07 -7.10 -24.96
N LEU A 469 -4.90 -7.06 -25.60
CA LEU A 469 -3.90 -8.11 -25.46
C LEU A 469 -3.11 -7.70 -24.23
N GLY A 470 -3.13 -8.50 -23.14
CA GLY A 470 -2.46 -8.22 -21.86
C GLY A 470 -0.96 -7.90 -21.99
N PRO A 471 -0.12 -8.00 -20.94
CA PRO A 471 1.31 -7.73 -21.09
C PRO A 471 1.91 -8.72 -22.10
N THR A 472 2.05 -8.29 -23.34
CA THR A 472 2.35 -9.15 -24.50
C THR A 472 3.61 -8.69 -25.21
N ILE A 473 4.06 -7.47 -24.90
CA ILE A 473 5.31 -6.91 -25.38
C ILE A 473 6.43 -7.42 -24.49
N ILE A 474 7.26 -8.30 -25.05
CA ILE A 474 8.46 -8.81 -24.40
C ILE A 474 9.65 -8.00 -24.90
N PHE A 475 10.57 -7.66 -23.99
CA PHE A 475 11.80 -6.93 -24.29
C PHE A 475 13.01 -7.88 -24.30
N GLU A 476 13.83 -7.81 -25.34
CA GLU A 476 15.06 -8.59 -25.51
C GLU A 476 16.24 -7.64 -25.81
N ALA A 477 17.11 -7.47 -24.80
CA ALA A 477 18.27 -6.60 -24.89
C ALA A 477 19.29 -7.09 -25.94
N GLY A 478 20.01 -6.16 -26.58
CA GLY A 478 21.09 -6.47 -27.52
C GLY A 478 20.65 -6.78 -28.96
N THR A 479 19.37 -6.61 -29.30
CA THR A 479 18.85 -6.80 -30.67
C THR A 479 18.45 -5.48 -31.32
N THR A 480 18.44 -5.43 -32.66
CA THR A 480 18.00 -4.24 -33.44
C THR A 480 16.50 -3.98 -33.33
N HIS A 481 15.71 -4.95 -32.89
CA HIS A 481 14.25 -4.88 -32.69
C HIS A 481 13.89 -5.53 -31.34
N PRO A 482 14.17 -4.84 -30.23
CA PRO A 482 14.14 -5.43 -28.91
C PRO A 482 12.73 -5.74 -28.39
N TYR A 483 11.68 -5.18 -28.99
CA TYR A 483 10.31 -5.45 -28.58
C TYR A 483 9.68 -6.51 -29.49
N TYR A 484 9.13 -7.57 -28.90
CA TYR A 484 8.47 -8.64 -29.63
C TYR A 484 7.16 -9.11 -28.99
N ILE A 485 6.26 -9.64 -29.82
CA ILE A 485 5.01 -10.29 -29.38
C ILE A 485 4.97 -11.66 -30.04
N THR A 486 4.89 -12.73 -29.24
CA THR A 486 4.75 -14.13 -29.68
C THR A 486 3.35 -14.38 -30.28
N PRO A 487 3.10 -15.55 -30.92
CA PRO A 487 1.76 -15.88 -31.41
C PRO A 487 0.71 -15.73 -30.30
N ASN A 488 -0.34 -14.94 -30.58
CA ASN A 488 -1.37 -14.61 -29.59
C ASN A 488 -2.73 -14.36 -30.27
N LEU A 489 -3.80 -14.36 -29.46
CA LEU A 489 -5.20 -14.23 -29.85
C LEU A 489 -5.76 -12.87 -29.40
N CYS A 490 -6.59 -12.27 -30.25
CA CYS A 490 -7.33 -11.05 -29.99
C CYS A 490 -8.81 -11.33 -30.24
N THR A 491 -9.65 -11.25 -29.21
CA THR A 491 -11.09 -11.53 -29.34
C THR A 491 -11.89 -10.25 -29.18
N ILE A 492 -12.77 -9.96 -30.15
CA ILE A 492 -13.68 -8.82 -30.12
C ILE A 492 -15.08 -9.36 -30.39
N GLY A 493 -15.98 -9.33 -29.40
CA GLY A 493 -17.29 -9.99 -29.50
C GLY A 493 -17.15 -11.47 -29.86
N ALA A 494 -17.92 -11.95 -30.84
CA ALA A 494 -17.87 -13.34 -31.32
C ALA A 494 -16.71 -13.67 -32.28
N HIS A 495 -15.80 -12.72 -32.56
CA HIS A 495 -14.73 -12.92 -33.54
C HIS A 495 -13.36 -13.00 -32.85
N THR A 496 -12.64 -14.07 -33.12
CA THR A 496 -11.25 -14.26 -32.70
C THR A 496 -10.30 -14.03 -33.87
N TYR A 497 -9.32 -13.17 -33.65
CA TYR A 497 -8.22 -12.84 -34.54
C TYR A 497 -6.93 -13.43 -33.97
N SER A 498 -6.00 -13.87 -34.81
CA SER A 498 -4.80 -14.58 -34.32
C SER A 498 -3.59 -14.21 -35.15
N SER A 499 -2.50 -13.78 -34.50
CA SER A 499 -1.19 -13.74 -35.16
C SER A 499 -0.52 -15.10 -34.97
N LYS A 500 -0.18 -15.78 -36.06
CA LYS A 500 0.54 -17.07 -36.01
C LYS A 500 2.06 -16.92 -35.96
N LYS A 501 2.58 -15.70 -35.96
CA LYS A 501 4.01 -15.39 -36.04
C LYS A 501 4.40 -14.43 -34.93
N THR A 502 5.62 -14.59 -34.44
CA THR A 502 6.26 -13.58 -33.59
C THR A 502 6.51 -12.32 -34.42
N VAL A 503 6.02 -11.17 -33.95
CA VAL A 503 6.30 -9.86 -34.56
C VAL A 503 7.35 -9.13 -33.73
N ARG A 504 8.27 -8.43 -34.40
CA ARG A 504 9.36 -7.66 -33.75
C ARG A 504 9.41 -6.24 -34.27
N ASP A 505 9.70 -5.28 -33.40
CA ASP A 505 10.00 -3.89 -33.78
C ASP A 505 10.89 -3.14 -32.78
N ALA A 506 11.28 -1.92 -33.14
CA ALA A 506 12.13 -1.02 -32.37
C ALA A 506 11.38 -0.25 -31.27
N SER A 507 10.04 -0.34 -31.20
CA SER A 507 9.28 0.26 -30.10
C SER A 507 7.97 -0.48 -29.77
N PRO A 508 7.45 -0.36 -28.54
CA PRO A 508 6.16 -0.95 -28.11
C PRO A 508 5.01 -0.61 -29.06
N ARG A 509 4.92 0.66 -29.47
CA ARG A 509 3.88 1.12 -30.39
C ARG A 509 3.97 0.48 -31.78
N LYS A 510 5.18 0.26 -32.30
CA LYS A 510 5.37 -0.33 -33.62
C LYS A 510 5.14 -1.84 -33.60
N VAL A 511 5.57 -2.54 -32.55
CA VAL A 511 5.33 -3.98 -32.42
C VAL A 511 3.84 -4.29 -32.23
N CYS A 512 3.11 -3.49 -31.43
CA CYS A 512 1.65 -3.63 -31.31
C CYS A 512 0.93 -3.38 -32.64
N ARG A 513 1.39 -2.39 -33.43
CA ARG A 513 0.82 -2.14 -34.76
C ARG A 513 1.00 -3.33 -35.69
N LYS A 514 2.23 -3.87 -35.75
CA LYS A 514 2.54 -5.08 -36.52
C LYS A 514 1.72 -6.28 -36.06
N PHE A 515 1.50 -6.43 -34.76
CA PHE A 515 0.63 -7.48 -34.23
C PHE A 515 -0.81 -7.30 -34.70
N CYS A 516 -1.43 -6.13 -34.51
CA CYS A 516 -2.82 -5.91 -34.93
C CYS A 516 -2.98 -6.18 -36.44
N GLU A 517 -2.02 -5.75 -37.25
CA GLU A 517 -2.01 -6.02 -38.69
C GLU A 517 -1.87 -7.52 -38.99
N ALA A 518 -0.91 -8.21 -38.36
CA ALA A 518 -0.63 -9.64 -38.56
C ALA A 518 -1.73 -10.56 -38.03
N ALA A 519 -2.42 -10.17 -36.95
CA ALA A 519 -3.51 -10.91 -36.34
C ALA A 519 -4.79 -10.89 -37.19
N SER A 520 -4.89 -9.94 -38.12
CA SER A 520 -6.06 -9.78 -38.99
C SER A 520 -5.80 -10.32 -40.39
N ALA A 521 -6.50 -11.38 -40.79
CA ALA A 521 -6.57 -11.76 -42.19
C ALA A 521 -7.16 -10.59 -42.99
N SER A 522 -6.35 -10.00 -43.88
CA SER A 522 -6.72 -8.85 -44.72
C SER A 522 -6.88 -7.50 -44.01
N GLY A 523 -6.15 -7.24 -42.91
CA GLY A 523 -6.01 -5.88 -42.37
C GLY A 523 -7.23 -5.32 -41.63
N LYS A 524 -8.07 -6.20 -41.07
CA LYS A 524 -9.33 -5.90 -40.38
C LYS A 524 -9.17 -5.31 -38.99
N LEU A 525 -7.97 -5.33 -38.41
CA LEU A 525 -7.67 -4.69 -37.14
C LEU A 525 -6.73 -3.50 -37.34
N ALA A 526 -6.87 -2.50 -36.47
CA ALA A 526 -5.95 -1.38 -36.35
C ALA A 526 -5.56 -1.18 -34.88
N LEU A 527 -4.33 -0.71 -34.67
CA LEU A 527 -3.88 -0.28 -33.36
C LEU A 527 -4.69 0.95 -32.91
N LYS A 528 -5.35 0.86 -31.75
CA LYS A 528 -6.01 1.99 -31.10
C LYS A 528 -5.01 2.75 -30.23
N GLN A 529 -4.40 2.07 -29.27
CA GLN A 529 -3.43 2.63 -28.33
C GLN A 529 -2.52 1.55 -27.75
N VAL A 530 -1.47 1.98 -27.05
CA VAL A 530 -0.57 1.11 -26.27
C VAL A 530 -0.45 1.75 -24.89
N HIS A 531 -0.79 1.00 -23.84
CA HIS A 531 -0.57 1.40 -22.45
C HIS A 531 0.34 0.36 -21.80
N GLY A 532 1.49 0.79 -21.25
CA GLY A 532 2.51 -0.12 -20.76
C GLY A 532 2.96 -1.14 -21.81
N LEU A 533 2.88 -2.43 -21.47
CA LEU A 533 3.20 -3.58 -22.34
C LEU A 533 1.97 -4.21 -23.02
N THR A 534 0.83 -3.52 -22.99
CA THR A 534 -0.48 -4.00 -23.45
C THR A 534 -0.86 -3.32 -24.78
N CYS A 535 -1.23 -4.13 -25.77
CA CYS A 535 -1.66 -3.66 -27.09
C CYS A 535 -3.19 -3.63 -27.18
N TYR A 536 -3.76 -2.48 -27.55
CA TYR A 536 -5.20 -2.37 -27.80
C TYR A 536 -5.48 -2.33 -29.30
N CYS A 537 -6.07 -3.40 -29.84
CA CYS A 537 -6.52 -3.43 -31.23
C CYS A 537 -8.03 -3.23 -31.30
N LYS A 538 -8.48 -2.47 -32.30
CA LYS A 538 -9.90 -2.32 -32.64
C LYS A 538 -10.16 -2.79 -34.06
N ARG A 539 -11.42 -3.09 -34.39
CA ARG A 539 -11.82 -3.32 -35.78
C ARG A 539 -11.66 -2.03 -36.59
N LYS A 540 -11.26 -2.18 -37.86
CA LYS A 540 -11.29 -1.09 -38.84
C LYS A 540 -12.69 -0.84 -39.35
#